data_AF-A0A9Q0VRF5-F1
#
_entry.id   AF-A0A9Q0VRF5-F1
#
_cell.length_a   1.000
_cell.length_b   1.000
_cell.length_c   1.000
_cell.angle_alpha   90.00
_cell.angle_beta   90.00
_cell.angle_gamma   90.00
#
_symmetry.space_group_name_H-M   'P 1'
#
loop_
_entity.id
_entity.type
_entity.pdbx_description
1 polymer ?
#
loop_
_entity_poly.entity_id
_entity_poly.type
_entity_poly.pdbx_seq_one_letter_code
_entity_poly.pdbx_strand_id
1 'polypeptide(L)'
;MYNDFQVSGFSCYSHALMHHLCFRNVVSYSDGLPGEGSGIPYFYLTTLDPTAKNALQDQRSSFTISEYPLGSCGKKDPENPSCAKVTLTGKLKVLKENSKEAEIAKSALFAKHQEMKGWPKGHNFQFFKLDIVDIFLINWFGGPKPLTVDQYLHYKV
;
A
#
# COMPACT_ATOMS: atom_id res chain seq x y z
N MET A 1 -13.46 8.93 12.41
CA MET A 1 -12.35 8.14 12.96
C MET A 1 -11.82 7.27 11.84
N TYR A 2 -10.65 7.60 11.32
CA TYR A 2 -10.03 6.89 10.21
C TYR A 2 -9.52 5.54 10.72
N ASN A 3 -10.33 4.50 10.58
CA ASN A 3 -9.88 3.13 10.81
C ASN A 3 -9.15 2.68 9.55
N ASP A 4 -7.87 3.00 9.45
CA ASP A 4 -6.96 2.41 8.47
C ASP A 4 -5.82 1.73 9.25
N PHE A 5 -6.14 0.68 10.02
CA PHE A 5 -5.11 -0.26 10.47
C PHE A 5 -4.71 -1.12 9.27
N GLN A 6 -3.80 -0.58 8.45
CA GLN A 6 -3.20 -1.25 7.31
C GLN A 6 -1.85 -1.83 7.75
N VAL A 7 -1.73 -3.15 7.74
CA VAL A 7 -0.43 -3.79 7.95
C VAL A 7 0.32 -3.77 6.62
N SER A 8 1.20 -2.80 6.44
CA SER A 8 2.11 -2.81 5.29
C SER A 8 3.29 -3.76 5.57
N GLY A 9 3.42 -4.81 4.76
CA GLY A 9 4.44 -5.84 4.92
C GLY A 9 5.65 -5.54 4.04
N PHE A 10 6.68 -4.84 4.52
CA PHE A 10 7.78 -4.43 3.64
C PHE A 10 9.00 -5.36 3.60
N SER A 11 9.71 -5.16 2.48
CA SER A 11 10.98 -5.70 1.99
C SER A 11 11.73 -6.68 2.88
N CYS A 12 11.97 -7.86 2.30
CA CYS A 12 13.00 -8.76 2.76
C CYS A 12 14.34 -8.11 2.39
N TYR A 13 15.14 -7.73 3.41
CA TYR A 13 16.44 -7.03 3.37
C TYR A 13 16.32 -5.50 3.15
N SER A 14 16.81 -4.58 4.00
CA SER A 14 18.02 -4.53 4.83
C SER A 14 17.85 -3.56 6.02
N HIS A 15 17.87 -4.06 7.27
CA HIS A 15 18.18 -3.24 8.45
C HIS A 15 19.65 -3.42 8.80
N ALA A 16 20.39 -2.34 9.04
CA ALA A 16 21.86 -2.31 9.18
C ALA A 16 22.46 -3.16 10.33
N LEU A 17 21.63 -3.83 11.12
CA LEU A 17 22.04 -4.72 12.22
C LEU A 17 21.46 -6.14 12.12
N MET A 18 20.56 -6.39 11.16
CA MET A 18 19.87 -7.67 10.95
C MET A 18 19.63 -7.85 9.45
N HIS A 19 20.71 -8.22 8.76
CA HIS A 19 20.61 -8.76 7.41
C HIS A 19 19.72 -10.02 7.56
N HIS A 20 18.72 -10.25 6.71
CA HIS A 20 17.81 -11.43 6.73
C HIS A 20 16.46 -11.32 7.46
N LEU A 21 16.03 -10.15 7.95
CA LEU A 21 14.67 -9.99 8.50
C LEU A 21 13.78 -9.05 7.67
N CYS A 22 12.49 -9.40 7.58
CA CYS A 22 11.47 -8.56 6.97
C CYS A 22 10.99 -7.50 7.98
N PHE A 23 10.89 -6.26 7.54
CA PHE A 23 10.36 -5.16 8.33
C PHE A 23 8.93 -4.85 7.94
N ARG A 24 8.03 -4.68 8.92
CA ARG A 24 6.63 -4.30 8.68
C ARG A 24 6.33 -2.97 9.36
N ASN A 25 5.55 -2.15 8.68
CA ASN A 25 5.14 -0.84 9.17
C ASN A 25 3.65 -0.60 8.88
N VAL A 26 3.08 0.48 9.41
CA VAL A 26 1.78 0.99 8.98
C VAL A 26 2.06 2.23 8.13
N VAL A 27 1.53 2.27 6.91
CA VAL A 27 1.64 3.44 6.02
C VAL A 27 0.29 3.76 5.41
N SER A 28 0.01 5.05 5.25
CA SER A 28 -1.17 5.53 4.52
C SER A 28 -0.98 5.38 3.01
N TYR A 29 -2.06 4.97 2.32
CA TYR A 29 -2.08 4.90 0.85
C TYR A 29 -3.37 5.48 0.25
N SER A 30 -3.32 5.80 -1.03
CA SER A 30 -4.49 6.02 -1.88
C SER A 30 -4.24 5.44 -3.27
N ASP A 31 -5.28 4.96 -3.95
CA ASP A 31 -5.21 4.45 -5.31
C ASP A 31 -5.96 5.31 -6.34
N GLY A 32 -6.55 6.43 -5.90
CA GLY A 32 -7.28 7.35 -6.75
C GLY A 32 -8.05 8.41 -5.96
N LEU A 33 -8.83 9.22 -6.68
CA LEU A 33 -9.83 10.10 -6.06
C LEU A 33 -11.06 9.26 -5.65
N PRO A 34 -11.95 9.79 -4.78
CA PRO A 34 -13.18 9.10 -4.42
C PRO A 34 -13.98 8.68 -5.66
N GLY A 35 -14.22 7.37 -5.83
CA GLY A 35 -14.93 6.81 -6.99
C GLY A 35 -14.06 6.59 -8.25
N GLU A 36 -12.79 7.00 -8.22
CA GLU A 36 -11.84 6.91 -9.35
C GLU A 36 -10.60 6.08 -8.96
N GLY A 37 -10.79 5.04 -8.16
CA GLY A 37 -9.72 4.12 -7.75
C GLY A 37 -9.15 3.37 -8.95
N SER A 38 -7.83 3.44 -9.14
CA SER A 38 -7.11 2.74 -10.22
C SER A 38 -6.58 1.37 -9.81
N GLY A 39 -6.65 1.02 -8.52
CA GLY A 39 -6.00 -0.15 -7.96
C GLY A 39 -4.48 -0.01 -7.77
N ILE A 40 -3.83 1.07 -8.23
CA ILE A 40 -2.39 1.29 -8.03
C ILE A 40 -2.17 2.02 -6.70
N PRO A 41 -1.51 1.39 -5.69
CA PRO A 41 -1.27 2.05 -4.42
C PRO A 41 -0.18 3.12 -4.54
N TYR A 42 -0.52 4.36 -4.20
CA TYR A 42 0.41 5.46 -4.00
C TYR A 42 0.64 5.72 -2.51
N PHE A 43 1.85 6.17 -2.17
CA PHE A 43 2.28 6.49 -0.81
C PHE A 43 3.02 7.83 -0.78
N TYR A 44 2.99 8.50 0.37
CA TYR A 44 3.78 9.71 0.63
C TYR A 44 4.74 9.43 1.79
N LEU A 45 6.02 9.23 1.48
CA LEU A 45 6.99 8.67 2.44
C LEU A 45 8.26 9.52 2.50
N THR A 46 8.94 9.48 3.64
CA THR A 46 10.24 10.12 3.87
C THR A 46 11.30 9.07 4.16
N THR A 47 12.55 9.29 3.75
CA THR A 47 13.68 8.43 4.09
C THR A 47 14.10 8.50 5.56
N LEU A 48 13.47 9.38 6.34
CA LEU A 48 13.52 9.33 7.81
C LEU A 48 12.78 8.10 8.37
N ASP A 49 11.80 7.57 7.63
CA ASP A 49 11.12 6.33 7.95
C ASP A 49 11.85 5.12 7.30
N PRO A 50 12.04 4.01 8.04
CA PRO A 50 12.72 2.83 7.50
C PRO A 50 12.07 2.26 6.23
N THR A 51 10.77 2.44 6.02
CA THR A 51 10.04 1.93 4.85
C THR A 51 10.62 2.49 3.55
N ALA A 52 10.72 3.82 3.42
CA ALA A 52 11.29 4.44 2.22
C ALA A 52 12.79 4.18 2.12
N LYS A 53 13.51 4.25 3.25
CA LYS A 53 14.95 3.99 3.28
C LYS A 53 15.29 2.58 2.78
N ASN A 54 14.55 1.58 3.23
CA ASN A 54 14.74 0.19 2.82
C ASN A 54 14.31 -0.01 1.36
N ALA A 55 13.19 0.57 0.93
CA ALA A 55 12.72 0.47 -0.45
C ALA A 55 13.69 1.05 -1.49
N LEU A 56 14.45 2.10 -1.13
CA LEU A 56 15.48 2.66 -2.00
C LEU A 56 16.73 1.75 -2.12
N GLN A 57 16.95 0.84 -1.17
CA GLN A 57 18.02 -0.16 -1.22
C GLN A 57 17.55 -1.45 -1.91
N ASP A 58 16.35 -1.91 -1.56
CA ASP A 58 15.68 -3.06 -2.16
C ASP A 58 14.19 -2.79 -2.32
N GLN A 59 13.77 -2.67 -3.56
CA GLN A 59 12.40 -2.27 -3.91
C GLN A 59 11.37 -3.38 -3.63
N ARG A 60 11.78 -4.65 -3.45
CA ARG A 60 10.84 -5.77 -3.26
C ARG A 60 9.97 -5.48 -2.04
N SER A 61 8.65 -5.51 -2.21
CA SER A 61 7.72 -5.06 -1.17
C SER A 61 6.42 -5.84 -1.25
N SER A 62 5.75 -6.02 -0.12
CA SER A 62 4.36 -6.46 -0.08
C SER A 62 3.48 -5.44 0.64
N PHE A 63 2.22 -5.36 0.24
CA PHE A 63 1.27 -4.43 0.83
C PHE A 63 -0.04 -5.15 1.07
N THR A 64 -0.41 -5.30 2.34
CA THR A 64 -1.59 -6.05 2.74
C THR A 64 -2.67 -5.10 3.23
N ILE A 65 -3.86 -5.23 2.65
CA ILE A 65 -5.07 -4.52 3.06
C ILE A 65 -6.08 -5.55 3.56
N SER A 66 -6.72 -5.25 4.68
CA SER A 66 -7.86 -5.99 5.20
C SER A 66 -9.13 -5.19 5.01
N GLU A 67 -10.23 -5.87 4.73
CA GLU A 67 -11.59 -5.33 4.74
C GLU A 67 -12.03 -4.94 6.17
N TYR A 68 -11.45 -5.56 7.21
CA TYR A 68 -11.88 -5.41 8.59
C TYR A 68 -12.08 -3.96 9.08
N PRO A 69 -11.17 -3.01 8.79
CA PRO A 69 -11.34 -1.62 9.22
C PRO A 69 -12.57 -0.91 8.62
N LEU A 70 -13.13 -1.43 7.51
CA LEU A 70 -14.37 -0.93 6.90
C LEU A 70 -15.62 -1.29 7.73
N GLY A 71 -15.51 -2.25 8.67
CA GLY A 71 -16.62 -2.72 9.50
C GLY A 71 -17.61 -3.66 8.79
N SER A 72 -17.43 -3.94 7.50
CA SER A 72 -18.28 -4.86 6.72
C SER A 72 -18.13 -6.33 7.11
N CYS A 73 -17.07 -6.69 7.83
CA CYS A 73 -16.86 -8.05 8.32
C CYS A 73 -17.84 -8.46 9.46
N GLY A 74 -18.56 -7.49 10.07
CA GLY A 74 -19.48 -7.73 11.17
C GLY A 74 -18.76 -8.14 12.46
N LYS A 75 -19.21 -9.22 13.10
CA LYS A 75 -18.58 -9.77 14.32
C LYS A 75 -17.48 -10.80 14.05
N LYS A 76 -17.12 -11.02 12.79
CA LYS A 76 -16.11 -12.03 12.43
C LYS A 76 -14.72 -11.53 12.78
N ASP A 77 -13.85 -12.46 13.15
CA ASP A 77 -12.44 -12.18 13.33
C ASP A 77 -11.79 -11.71 12.01
N PRO A 78 -10.83 -10.75 12.01
CA PRO A 78 -10.13 -10.30 10.80
C PRO A 78 -9.43 -11.42 10.00
N GLU A 79 -9.10 -12.55 10.63
CA GLU A 79 -8.48 -13.68 9.97
C GLU A 79 -9.49 -14.56 9.22
N ASN A 80 -10.78 -14.47 9.58
CA ASN A 80 -11.84 -15.24 8.93
C ASN A 80 -11.83 -14.98 7.41
N PRO A 81 -11.78 -16.01 6.55
CA PRO A 81 -11.61 -15.82 5.11
C PRO A 81 -12.80 -15.14 4.43
N SER A 82 -13.96 -15.02 5.09
CA SER A 82 -15.08 -14.18 4.62
C SER A 82 -14.95 -12.69 4.97
N CYS A 83 -13.91 -12.31 5.71
CA CYS A 83 -13.44 -10.93 5.86
C CYS A 83 -12.26 -10.76 4.90
N ALA A 84 -12.48 -10.10 3.78
CA ALA A 84 -11.55 -10.14 2.67
C ALA A 84 -10.20 -9.49 3.04
N LYS A 85 -9.13 -10.04 2.45
CA LYS A 85 -7.79 -9.46 2.53
C LYS A 85 -7.04 -9.68 1.24
N VAL A 86 -6.30 -8.67 0.83
CA VAL A 86 -5.45 -8.72 -0.36
C VAL A 86 -4.03 -8.37 0.03
N THR A 87 -3.06 -9.13 -0.46
CA THR A 87 -1.64 -8.79 -0.41
C THR A 87 -1.15 -8.57 -1.83
N LEU A 88 -0.69 -7.35 -2.10
CA LEU A 88 -0.07 -6.95 -3.36
C LEU A 88 1.43 -7.05 -3.18
N THR A 89 2.10 -7.90 -3.95
CA THR A 89 3.56 -8.05 -3.93
C THR A 89 4.14 -7.41 -5.17
N GLY A 90 5.22 -6.65 -5.03
CA GLY A 90 5.74 -5.85 -6.13
C GLY A 90 7.03 -5.10 -5.81
N LYS A 91 7.22 -3.97 -6.50
CA LYS A 91 8.36 -3.06 -6.30
C LYS A 91 7.87 -1.69 -5.84
N LEU A 92 8.26 -1.25 -4.65
CA LEU A 92 8.00 0.10 -4.18
C LEU A 92 9.00 1.06 -4.82
N LYS A 93 8.52 1.96 -5.68
CA LYS A 93 9.35 2.89 -6.44
C LYS A 93 9.00 4.32 -6.13
N VAL A 94 10.03 5.15 -5.97
CA VAL A 94 9.87 6.60 -5.95
C VAL A 94 9.41 7.09 -7.32
N LEU A 95 8.43 7.96 -7.36
CA LEU A 95 7.96 8.62 -8.57
C LEU A 95 8.91 9.77 -8.91
N LYS A 96 9.11 9.99 -10.22
CA LYS A 96 9.87 11.14 -10.70
C LYS A 96 9.12 12.42 -10.29
N GLU A 97 9.84 13.35 -9.66
CA GLU A 97 9.33 14.66 -9.30
C GLU A 97 8.77 15.39 -10.54
N ASN A 98 7.68 16.13 -10.35
CA ASN A 98 6.97 16.89 -11.40
C ASN A 98 6.48 16.04 -12.59
N SER A 99 6.41 14.71 -12.45
CA SER A 99 5.77 13.85 -13.44
C SER A 99 4.24 13.92 -13.34
N LYS A 100 3.55 13.61 -14.44
CA LYS A 100 2.07 13.50 -14.43
C LYS A 100 1.58 12.51 -13.38
N GLU A 101 2.28 11.39 -13.21
CA GLU A 101 1.93 10.36 -12.23
C GLU A 101 2.13 10.86 -10.79
N ALA A 102 3.16 11.66 -10.52
CA ALA A 102 3.35 12.28 -9.19
C ALA A 102 2.21 13.25 -8.84
N GLU A 103 1.67 14.01 -9.80
CA GLU A 103 0.51 14.88 -9.56
C GLU A 103 -0.78 14.08 -9.33
N ILE A 104 -0.95 12.94 -10.00
CA ILE A 104 -2.06 12.00 -9.72
C ILE A 104 -1.94 11.44 -8.31
N ALA A 105 -0.76 10.91 -7.95
CA ALA A 105 -0.47 10.37 -6.62
C ALA A 105 -0.74 11.40 -5.52
N LYS A 106 -0.23 12.62 -5.70
CA LYS A 106 -0.47 13.76 -4.79
C LYS A 106 -1.94 14.06 -4.62
N SER A 107 -2.69 14.15 -5.73
CA SER A 107 -4.12 14.45 -5.69
C SER A 107 -4.90 13.35 -4.96
N ALA A 108 -4.64 12.08 -5.28
CA ALA A 108 -5.27 10.92 -4.64
C ALA A 108 -4.95 10.85 -3.14
N LEU A 109 -3.68 11.02 -2.77
CA LEU A 109 -3.22 10.97 -1.38
C LEU A 109 -3.78 12.12 -0.56
N PHE A 110 -3.71 13.36 -1.06
CA PHE A 110 -4.12 14.55 -0.31
C PHE A 110 -5.64 14.72 -0.26
N ALA A 111 -6.38 14.09 -1.18
CA ALA A 111 -7.84 13.99 -1.10
C ALA A 111 -8.25 13.03 0.04
N LYS A 112 -7.60 11.85 0.13
CA LYS A 112 -7.92 10.83 1.13
C LYS A 112 -7.36 11.17 2.51
N HIS A 113 -6.14 11.68 2.58
CA HIS A 113 -5.37 11.97 3.81
C HIS A 113 -5.04 13.47 3.89
N GLN A 114 -6.01 14.28 4.30
CA GLN A 114 -5.90 15.75 4.28
C GLN A 114 -4.73 16.28 5.14
N GLU A 115 -4.37 15.56 6.20
CA GLU A 115 -3.26 15.93 7.10
C GLU A 115 -1.90 16.00 6.36
N MET A 116 -1.70 15.19 5.32
CA MET A 116 -0.45 15.14 4.56
C MET A 116 -0.07 16.49 3.93
N LYS A 117 -1.05 17.37 3.66
CA LYS A 117 -0.82 18.73 3.14
C LYS A 117 -0.03 19.60 4.12
N GLY A 118 -0.16 19.34 5.42
CA GLY A 118 0.47 20.08 6.51
C GLY A 118 1.77 19.45 7.02
N TRP A 119 2.20 18.32 6.47
CA TRP A 119 3.41 17.64 6.94
C TRP A 119 4.68 18.49 6.73
N PRO A 120 5.71 18.34 7.58
CA PRO A 120 6.87 19.23 7.56
C PRO A 120 7.67 19.18 6.26
N LYS A 121 7.85 20.34 5.61
CA LYS A 121 8.64 20.44 4.36
C LYS A 121 10.08 19.96 4.52
N GLY A 122 10.68 20.16 5.69
CA GLY A 122 12.06 19.75 5.98
C GLY A 122 12.28 18.24 6.06
N HIS A 123 11.21 17.43 6.08
CA HIS A 123 11.31 15.97 6.11
C HIS A 123 11.43 15.34 4.71
N ASN A 124 11.39 16.14 3.65
CA ASN A 124 11.61 15.70 2.26
C ASN A 124 10.78 14.47 1.86
N PHE A 125 9.45 14.57 2.05
CA PHE A 125 8.53 13.52 1.64
C PHE A 125 8.45 13.42 0.10
N GLN A 126 8.45 12.19 -0.40
CA GLN A 126 8.37 11.85 -1.81
C GLN A 126 7.19 10.93 -2.07
N PHE A 127 6.69 10.96 -3.30
CA PHE A 127 5.62 10.07 -3.74
C PHE A 127 6.21 8.73 -4.20
N PHE A 128 5.62 7.64 -3.73
CA PHE A 128 5.96 6.29 -4.15
C PHE A 128 4.75 5.60 -4.76
N LYS A 129 4.99 4.60 -5.60
CA LYS A 129 3.99 3.64 -6.06
C LYS A 129 4.45 2.22 -5.83
N LEU A 130 3.51 1.29 -5.69
CA LEU A 130 3.79 -0.14 -5.77
C LEU A 130 3.54 -0.64 -7.20
N ASP A 131 4.61 -1.00 -7.91
CA ASP A 131 4.51 -1.74 -9.17
C ASP A 131 4.18 -3.20 -8.85
N ILE A 132 2.91 -3.58 -8.99
CA ILE A 132 2.39 -4.90 -8.60
C ILE A 132 2.91 -5.99 -9.56
N VAL A 133 3.37 -7.10 -9.00
CA VAL A 133 3.88 -8.28 -9.70
C VAL A 133 3.06 -9.53 -9.39
N ASP A 134 2.58 -9.66 -8.15
CA ASP A 134 1.81 -10.81 -7.69
C ASP A 134 0.70 -10.38 -6.72
N ILE A 135 -0.40 -11.13 -6.70
CA ILE A 135 -1.58 -10.83 -5.88
C ILE A 135 -2.02 -12.08 -5.14
N PHE A 136 -2.09 -11.97 -3.82
CA PHE A 136 -2.70 -12.97 -2.95
C PHE A 136 -4.01 -12.42 -2.40
N LEU A 137 -5.14 -12.94 -2.88
CA LEU A 137 -6.49 -12.55 -2.44
C LEU A 137 -7.19 -13.71 -1.74
N ILE A 138 -7.67 -13.48 -0.52
CA ILE A 138 -8.66 -14.34 0.15
C ILE A 138 -9.90 -13.49 0.40
N ASN A 139 -11.04 -13.94 -0.12
CA ASN A 139 -12.35 -13.34 0.13
C ASN A 139 -13.44 -14.39 0.44
N TRP A 140 -13.08 -15.67 0.48
CA TRP A 140 -13.95 -16.74 0.94
C TRP A 140 -13.13 -17.99 1.29
N PHE A 141 -13.80 -19.01 1.84
CA PHE A 141 -13.21 -20.33 2.05
C PHE A 141 -12.74 -20.95 0.72
N GLY A 142 -11.81 -21.92 0.82
CA GLY A 142 -11.25 -22.63 -0.33
C GLY A 142 -9.89 -22.13 -0.81
N GLY A 143 -9.19 -21.31 -0.02
CA GLY A 143 -7.84 -20.83 -0.32
C GLY A 143 -7.80 -19.55 -1.17
N PRO A 144 -6.60 -19.12 -1.58
CA PRO A 144 -6.42 -17.89 -2.35
C PRO A 144 -7.07 -18.00 -3.74
N LYS A 145 -7.59 -16.87 -4.23
CA LYS A 145 -8.20 -16.80 -5.56
C LYS A 145 -7.12 -16.67 -6.65
N PRO A 146 -7.23 -17.41 -7.76
CA PRO A 146 -6.38 -17.16 -8.92
C PRO A 146 -6.75 -15.80 -9.51
N LEU A 147 -5.83 -14.84 -9.43
CA LEU A 147 -6.03 -13.48 -9.91
C LEU A 147 -4.71 -12.95 -10.49
N THR A 148 -4.74 -12.52 -11.75
CA THR A 148 -3.61 -11.86 -12.39
C THR A 148 -3.63 -10.35 -12.14
N VAL A 149 -2.48 -9.69 -12.29
CA VAL A 149 -2.39 -8.22 -12.18
C VAL A 149 -3.28 -7.52 -13.21
N ASP A 150 -3.36 -8.05 -14.43
CA ASP A 150 -4.22 -7.48 -15.47
C ASP A 150 -5.71 -7.53 -15.10
N GLN A 151 -6.17 -8.68 -14.61
CA GLN A 151 -7.55 -8.84 -14.12
C GLN A 151 -7.86 -7.92 -12.94
N TYR A 152 -6.89 -7.70 -12.05
CA TYR A 152 -7.04 -6.78 -10.92
C TYR A 152 -7.17 -5.32 -11.38
N LEU A 153 -6.29 -4.86 -12.27
CA LEU A 153 -6.27 -3.46 -12.72
C LEU A 153 -7.42 -3.12 -13.70
N HIS A 154 -7.95 -4.12 -14.40
CA HIS A 154 -9.05 -3.94 -15.36
C HIS A 154 -10.37 -4.56 -14.91
N TYR A 155 -10.52 -4.82 -13.60
CA TYR A 155 -11.76 -5.36 -13.05
C TYR A 155 -12.92 -4.40 -13.34
N LYS A 156 -13.98 -4.93 -13.94
CA LYS A 156 -15.22 -4.19 -14.19
C LYS A 156 -16.24 -4.61 -13.13
N VAL A 157 -16.72 -3.63 -12.39
CA VAL A 157 -17.89 -3.75 -11.50
C VAL A 157 -19.15 -3.70 -12.35
#